data_AF-A0A4R6JU42-F1
#
_entry.id   AF-A0A4R6JU42-F1
#
_cell.length_a   1.000
_cell.length_b   1.000
_cell.length_c   1.000
_cell.angle_alpha   90.00
_cell.angle_beta   90.00
_cell.angle_gamma   90.00
#
_symmetry.space_group_name_H-M   'P 1'
#
loop_
_entity.id
_entity.type
_entity.pdbx_description
1 polymer ?
#
loop_
_entity_poly.entity_id
_entity_poly.type
_entity_poly.pdbx_seq_one_letter_code
_entity_poly.pdbx_strand_id
1 'polypeptide(L)' 'MGSSRTLAADAFIDMIMPFGQFLIGTLVLVTLVVSIRRLLARGPSRMGGAMLLSGGAVIGLALVGYLVQLL' A
#
# COMPACT_ATOMS: atom_id res chain seq x y z
N MET A 1 22.05 -33.05 -3.34
CA MET A 1 22.28 -31.78 -4.07
C MET A 1 21.01 -31.00 -4.47
N GLY A 2 19.79 -31.53 -4.29
CA GLY A 2 18.54 -30.78 -4.53
C GLY A 2 18.12 -29.85 -3.40
N SER A 3 18.33 -30.27 -2.14
CA SER A 3 17.89 -29.52 -0.94
C SER A 3 18.51 -28.13 -0.82
N SER A 4 19.81 -27.97 -1.13
CA SER A 4 20.51 -26.67 -1.05
C SER A 4 19.99 -25.64 -2.06
N ARG A 5 19.53 -26.06 -3.25
CA ARG A 5 18.95 -25.15 -4.25
C ARG A 5 17.54 -24.74 -3.85
N THR A 6 16.76 -25.65 -3.27
CA THR A 6 15.43 -25.34 -2.73
C THR A 6 15.54 -24.32 -1.60
N LEU A 7 16.48 -24.52 -0.66
CA LEU A 7 16.75 -23.56 0.42
C LEU A 7 17.19 -22.18 -0.09
N ALA A 8 18.06 -22.12 -1.11
CA ALA A 8 18.48 -20.86 -1.70
C ALA A 8 17.34 -20.14 -2.45
N ALA A 9 16.47 -20.88 -3.12
CA ALA A 9 15.29 -20.34 -3.79
C ALA A 9 14.26 -19.81 -2.77
N ASP A 10 14.00 -20.55 -1.68
CA ASP A 10 13.11 -20.08 -0.61
C ASP A 10 13.63 -18.81 0.06
N ALA A 11 14.92 -18.74 0.39
CA ALA A 11 15.51 -17.53 0.97
C ALA A 11 15.44 -16.32 0.01
N PHE A 12 15.60 -16.56 -1.29
CA PHE A 12 15.44 -15.52 -2.30
C PHE A 12 13.98 -15.04 -2.41
N ILE A 13 13.02 -15.96 -2.38
CA ILE A 13 11.59 -15.64 -2.43
C ILE A 13 11.17 -14.90 -1.16
N ASP A 14 11.63 -15.34 0.00
CA ASP A 14 11.36 -14.72 1.30
C ASP A 14 11.94 -13.30 1.40
N MET A 15 12.97 -12.97 0.60
CA MET A 15 13.50 -11.61 0.50
C MET A 15 12.78 -10.77 -0.58
N ILE A 16 12.33 -11.39 -1.69
CA ILE A 16 11.69 -10.68 -2.81
C ILE A 16 10.22 -10.33 -2.51
N MET A 17 9.53 -11.19 -1.76
CA MET A 17 8.14 -11.01 -1.35
C MET A 17 7.95 -9.75 -0.51
N PRO A 18 8.70 -9.52 0.59
CA PRO A 18 8.59 -8.30 1.39
C PRO A 18 9.01 -7.05 0.61
N PHE A 19 10.02 -7.14 -0.28
CA PHE A 19 10.42 -6.02 -1.12
C PHE A 19 9.31 -5.62 -2.11
N GLY A 20 8.68 -6.60 -2.76
CA GLY A 20 7.54 -6.38 -3.65
C GLY A 20 6.35 -5.76 -2.92
N GLN A 21 6.05 -6.23 -1.72
CA GLN A 21 4.96 -5.72 -0.88
C GLN A 21 5.23 -4.27 -0.44
N PHE A 22 6.47 -3.93 -0.10
CA PHE A 22 6.89 -2.58 0.23
C PHE A 22 6.77 -1.61 -0.96
N LEU A 23 7.16 -2.06 -2.15
CA LEU A 23 7.03 -1.29 -3.39
C LEU A 23 5.56 -1.04 -3.74
N ILE A 24 4.73 -2.08 -3.70
CA ILE A 24 3.29 -1.96 -3.94
C ILE A 24 2.65 -1.01 -2.94
N GLY A 25 2.95 -1.16 -1.65
CA GLY A 25 2.46 -0.27 -0.60
C GLY A 25 2.83 1.19 -0.84
N THR A 26 4.09 1.45 -1.21
CA THR A 26 4.57 2.81 -1.52
C THR A 26 3.85 3.41 -2.74
N LEU A 27 3.69 2.64 -3.83
CA LEU A 27 3.00 3.09 -5.04
C LEU A 27 1.52 3.41 -4.77
N VAL A 28 0.84 2.58 -3.99
CA VAL A 28 -0.55 2.82 -3.56
C VAL A 28 -0.65 4.09 -2.73
N LEU A 29 0.28 4.30 -1.80
CA LEU A 29 0.31 5.47 -0.92
C LEU A 29 0.56 6.76 -1.70
N VAL A 30 1.49 6.75 -2.66
CA VAL A 30 1.71 7.89 -3.58
C VAL A 30 0.45 8.17 -4.40
N THR A 31 -0.18 7.14 -4.97
CA THR A 31 -1.39 7.28 -5.79
C THR A 31 -2.55 7.84 -4.98
N LEU A 32 -2.69 7.43 -3.72
CA LEU A 32 -3.66 7.96 -2.77
C LEU A 32 -3.43 9.45 -2.54
N VAL A 33 -2.20 9.84 -2.17
CA VAL A 33 -1.85 11.24 -1.89
C VAL A 33 -2.11 12.11 -3.11
N VAL A 34 -1.72 11.64 -4.30
CA VAL A 34 -1.98 12.35 -5.57
C VAL A 34 -3.49 12.50 -5.81
N SER A 35 -4.28 11.45 -5.59
CA SER A 35 -5.73 11.49 -5.79
C SER A 35 -6.42 12.46 -4.83
N ILE A 36 -6.02 12.46 -3.55
CA ILE A 36 -6.52 13.41 -2.54
C ILE A 36 -6.15 14.84 -2.92
N ARG A 37 -4.87 15.11 -3.23
CA ARG A 37 -4.41 16.45 -3.65
C ARG A 37 -5.15 16.93 -4.90
N ARG A 38 -5.33 16.05 -5.89
CA ARG A 38 -6.02 16.37 -7.15
C ARG A 38 -7.50 16.68 -6.92
N LEU A 39 -8.14 16.04 -5.94
CA LEU A 39 -9.54 16.32 -5.64
C LEU A 39 -9.71 17.58 -4.79
N LEU A 40 -8.80 17.85 -3.84
CA LEU A 40 -8.74 19.13 -3.13
C LEU A 40 -8.51 20.30 -4.10
N ALA A 41 -7.72 20.10 -5.15
CA ALA A 41 -7.46 21.10 -6.18
C ALA A 41 -8.64 21.34 -7.15
N ARG A 42 -9.64 20.45 -7.21
CA ARG A 42 -10.78 20.55 -8.15
C ARG A 42 -11.96 21.37 -7.63
N GLY A 43 -11.86 21.94 -6.43
CA GLY A 43 -12.87 22.83 -5.87
C GLY A 43 -14.00 22.08 -5.13
N PRO A 44 -14.64 22.74 -4.13
CA PRO A 44 -15.48 22.09 -3.14
C PRO A 44 -16.88 21.74 -3.69
N SER A 45 -17.02 20.58 -4.33
CA SER A 45 -18.31 19.89 -4.30
C SER A 45 -18.43 19.20 -2.95
N ARG A 46 -19.39 19.62 -2.11
CA ARG A 46 -19.64 19.07 -0.75
C ARG A 46 -19.74 17.54 -0.72
N MET A 47 -20.04 16.90 -1.85
CA MET A 47 -20.11 15.45 -2.01
C MET A 47 -18.73 14.80 -2.23
N GLY A 48 -17.80 15.48 -2.91
CA GLY A 48 -16.44 14.99 -3.14
C GLY A 48 -15.60 14.92 -1.87
N GLY A 49 -15.77 15.89 -0.95
CA GLY A 49 -15.10 15.87 0.36
C GLY A 49 -15.50 14.66 1.21
N ALA A 50 -16.78 14.32 1.24
CA ALA A 50 -17.27 13.16 1.99
C ALA A 50 -16.75 11.83 1.40
N MET A 51 -16.70 11.72 0.08
CA MET A 51 -16.19 10.54 -0.62
C MET A 51 -14.66 10.37 -0.47
N LEU A 52 -13.90 11.48 -0.39
CA LEU A 52 -12.48 11.45 -0.03
C LEU A 52 -12.24 11.04 1.41
N LEU A 53 -13.07 11.53 2.32
CA LEU A 53 -12.89 11.24 3.74
C LEU A 53 -13.15 9.76 4.00
N SER A 54 -14.20 9.18 3.42
CA SER A 54 -14.49 7.75 3.54
C SER A 54 -13.44 6.90 2.81
N GLY A 55 -13.07 7.25 1.57
CA GLY A 55 -12.03 6.54 0.83
C GLY A 55 -10.66 6.62 1.51
N GLY A 56 -10.29 7.80 2.01
CA GLY A 56 -9.07 8.03 2.76
C GLY A 56 -9.05 7.29 4.09
N ALA A 57 -10.18 7.23 4.82
CA ALA A 57 -10.30 6.46 6.05
C ALA A 57 -10.16 4.95 5.81
N VAL A 58 -10.76 4.41 4.75
CA VAL A 58 -10.61 2.98 4.38
C VAL A 58 -9.17 2.66 4.04
N ILE A 59 -8.48 3.54 3.31
CA ILE A 59 -7.09 3.32 2.91
C ILE A 59 -6.14 3.52 4.10
N GLY A 60 -6.41 4.49 4.98
CA GLY A 60 -5.69 4.65 6.23
C GLY A 60 -5.85 3.42 7.15
N LEU A 61 -7.06 2.89 7.27
CA LEU A 61 -7.33 1.68 8.04
C LEU A 61 -6.60 0.46 7.46
N ALA A 62 -6.59 0.31 6.13
CA ALA A 62 -5.86 -0.75 5.45
C ALA A 62 -4.34 -0.63 5.69
N LEU A 63 -3.78 0.58 5.65
CA LEU A 63 -2.38 0.82 5.95
C LEU A 63 -2.04 0.52 7.41
N VAL A 64 -2.89 0.90 8.37
CA VAL A 64 -2.71 0.56 9.79
C VAL A 64 -2.75 -0.95 9.99
N GLY A 65 -3.72 -1.65 9.38
CA GLY A 65 -3.79 -3.11 9.44
C GLY A 65 -2.54 -3.78 8.85
N TYR A 66 -2.04 -3.27 7.73
CA TYR A 66 -0.79 -3.74 7.14
C TYR A 66 0.42 -3.47 8.04
N LEU A 67 0.51 -2.27 8.64
CA LEU A 67 1.62 -1.91 9.53
C LEU A 67 1.62 -2.76 10.80
N VAL A 68 0.44 -3.06 11.35
CA VAL A 68 0.27 -3.96 12.50
C VAL A 68 0.65 -5.40 12.14
N GLN A 69 0.37 -5.85 10.92
CA GLN A 69 0.80 -7.17 10.46
C GLN A 69 2.32 -7.24 10.23
N LEU A 70 2.94 -6.11 9.90
CA LEU A 70 4.37 -5.97 9.64
C LEU A 70 5.21 -5.89 10.94
N LEU A 71 4.59 -5.49 12.07
CA LEU A 71 5.25 -5.19 13.35
C LEU A 71 5.11 -6.34 14.34
#